data_AF-A0A6J1WJ86-F1
#
_entry.id   AF-A0A6J1WJ86-F1
#
_cell.length_a   1.000
_cell.length_b   1.000
_cell.length_c   1.000
_cell.angle_alpha   90.00
_cell.angle_beta   90.00
_cell.angle_gamma   90.00
#
_symmetry.space_group_name_H-M   'P 1'
#
loop_
_entity.id
_entity.type
_entity.pdbx_description
1 polymer ?
#
loop_
_entity_poly.entity_id
_entity_poly.type
_entity_poly.pdbx_seq_one_letter_code
_entity_poly.pdbx_strand_id
1 'polypeptide(L)'
;MVLLRRLFDVAGGGPETDAFKHLAAAFTVLRSLGTAATAANTHSSRIGHFIEVQVTDGALYRTKIHCYFLDQTRVVRPPPGERNYHIFYQMLAGLSQEERTQLHLDGYSAQELRYLASPHHRRPEPEDAARFHAWKTCLGILGIPFLDVVRVLAAVLLLGNVQFADGSDG
;
A
#
# COMPACT_ATOMS: atom_id res chain seq x y z
N MET A 1 -1.63 16.61 -3.49
CA MET A 1 -2.61 16.88 -2.41
C MET A 1 -2.97 18.35 -2.25
N VAL A 2 -2.08 19.32 -2.53
CA VAL A 2 -2.37 20.75 -2.34
C VAL A 2 -3.60 21.22 -3.11
N LEU A 3 -3.72 20.89 -4.41
CA LEU A 3 -4.88 21.26 -5.23
C LEU A 3 -6.19 20.68 -4.70
N LEU A 4 -6.18 19.38 -4.35
CA LEU A 4 -7.36 18.69 -3.83
C LEU A 4 -7.81 19.28 -2.48
N ARG A 5 -6.86 19.63 -1.61
CA ARG A 5 -7.14 20.33 -0.35
C ARG A 5 -7.81 21.68 -0.60
N ARG A 6 -7.26 22.49 -1.52
CA ARG A 6 -7.86 23.80 -1.86
C ARG A 6 -9.26 23.66 -2.46
N LEU A 7 -9.48 22.66 -3.30
CA LEU A 7 -10.81 22.37 -3.86
C LEU A 7 -11.81 22.02 -2.75
N PHE A 8 -11.40 21.18 -1.80
CA PHE A 8 -12.21 20.78 -0.65
C PHE A 8 -12.50 21.99 0.27
N ASP A 9 -11.51 22.85 0.51
CA ASP A 9 -11.69 24.10 1.27
C ASP A 9 -12.78 24.99 0.66
N VAL A 10 -12.76 25.16 -0.67
CA VAL A 10 -13.73 26.02 -1.40
C VAL A 10 -15.13 25.38 -1.45
N ALA A 11 -15.23 24.06 -1.51
CA ALA A 11 -16.49 23.33 -1.59
C ALA A 11 -17.12 23.02 -0.21
N GLY A 12 -16.70 23.69 0.87
CA GLY A 12 -17.21 23.43 2.23
C GLY A 12 -16.83 22.05 2.81
N GLY A 13 -15.92 21.33 2.15
CA GLY A 13 -15.38 20.04 2.57
C GLY A 13 -13.98 20.16 3.16
N GLY A 14 -13.62 21.28 3.79
CA GLY A 14 -12.27 21.56 4.29
C GLY A 14 -11.69 20.52 5.25
N PRO A 15 -10.44 20.68 5.72
CA PRO A 15 -9.69 19.66 6.45
C PRO A 15 -10.29 19.22 7.78
N GLU A 16 -11.13 20.06 8.38
CA GLU A 16 -11.83 19.74 9.63
C GLU A 16 -13.01 18.78 9.41
N THR A 17 -13.49 18.64 8.16
CA THR A 17 -14.61 17.78 7.81
C THR A 17 -14.21 16.31 7.75
N ASP A 18 -15.15 15.44 8.08
CA ASP A 18 -14.94 14.00 7.95
C ASP A 18 -14.72 13.59 6.49
N ALA A 19 -15.33 14.29 5.53
CA ALA A 19 -15.12 14.04 4.11
C ALA A 19 -13.64 14.17 3.72
N PHE A 20 -12.95 15.22 4.18
CA PHE A 20 -11.52 15.37 3.92
C PHE A 20 -10.68 14.37 4.69
N LYS A 21 -11.04 14.04 5.95
CA LYS A 21 -10.32 13.02 6.75
C LYS A 21 -10.35 11.66 6.05
N HIS A 22 -11.52 11.22 5.57
CA HIS A 22 -11.65 9.97 4.82
C HIS A 22 -10.87 10.02 3.50
N LEU A 23 -10.92 11.15 2.78
CA LEU A 23 -10.16 11.33 1.54
C LEU A 23 -8.65 11.20 1.80
N ALA A 24 -8.14 11.91 2.80
CA ALA A 24 -6.73 11.89 3.17
C ALA A 24 -6.29 10.48 3.60
N ALA A 25 -7.12 9.79 4.41
CA ALA A 25 -6.89 8.41 4.80
C ALA A 25 -6.83 7.47 3.58
N ALA A 26 -7.77 7.60 2.64
CA ALA A 26 -7.78 6.82 1.40
C ALA A 26 -6.51 7.04 0.57
N PHE A 27 -6.04 8.27 0.44
CA PHE A 27 -4.78 8.54 -0.27
C PHE A 27 -3.55 7.98 0.42
N THR A 28 -3.51 7.99 1.75
CA THR A 28 -2.42 7.34 2.50
C THR A 28 -2.41 5.84 2.21
N VAL A 29 -3.59 5.20 2.24
CA VAL A 29 -3.72 3.77 1.95
C VAL A 29 -3.32 3.43 0.52
N LEU A 30 -3.89 4.13 -0.46
CA LEU A 30 -3.63 3.92 -1.89
C LEU A 30 -2.17 4.21 -2.26
N ARG A 31 -1.52 5.17 -1.59
CA ARG A 31 -0.12 5.49 -1.86
C ARG A 31 0.80 4.33 -1.50
N SER A 32 0.65 3.74 -0.31
CA SER A 32 1.45 2.58 0.07
C SER A 32 1.20 1.37 -0.84
N LEU A 33 -0.03 1.17 -1.29
CA LEU A 33 -0.43 0.07 -2.19
C LEU A 33 0.00 0.30 -3.65
N GLY A 34 0.15 1.57 -4.08
CA GLY A 34 0.27 1.94 -5.48
C GLY A 34 1.61 2.58 -5.86
N THR A 35 2.51 2.80 -4.89
CA THR A 35 3.83 3.40 -5.14
C THR A 35 4.95 2.42 -4.81
N ALA A 36 6.03 2.53 -5.58
CA ALA A 36 7.23 1.71 -5.45
C ALA A 36 8.49 2.56 -5.67
N ALA A 37 9.62 2.12 -5.13
CA ALA A 37 10.90 2.73 -5.40
C ALA A 37 11.49 2.19 -6.71
N THR A 38 11.80 3.10 -7.62
CA THR A 38 12.46 2.85 -8.92
C THR A 38 13.87 3.44 -8.90
N ALA A 39 14.65 3.20 -9.95
CA ALA A 39 15.99 3.78 -10.08
C ALA A 39 15.97 5.32 -10.06
N ALA A 40 14.97 5.94 -10.71
CA ALA A 40 14.86 7.38 -10.87
C ALA A 40 14.01 8.08 -9.78
N ASN A 41 13.06 7.37 -9.17
CA ASN A 41 12.11 7.95 -8.22
C ASN A 41 11.77 6.96 -7.10
N THR A 42 12.05 7.35 -5.84
CA THR A 42 11.79 6.55 -4.64
C THR A 42 10.30 6.40 -4.31
N HIS A 43 9.44 7.26 -4.85
CA HIS A 43 7.99 7.27 -4.64
C HIS A 43 7.23 7.30 -5.97
N SER A 44 7.64 6.42 -6.90
CA SER A 44 7.04 6.35 -8.23
C SER A 44 5.63 5.76 -8.15
N SER A 45 4.63 6.46 -8.70
CA SER A 45 3.27 5.94 -8.80
C SER A 45 3.19 4.92 -9.92
N ARG A 46 2.72 3.71 -9.58
CA ARG A 46 2.54 2.57 -10.49
C ARG A 46 1.05 2.21 -10.63
N ILE A 47 0.20 3.20 -10.36
CA ILE A 47 -1.25 3.17 -10.48
C ILE A 47 -1.71 4.59 -10.83
N GLY A 48 -2.64 4.71 -11.76
CA GLY A 48 -3.31 5.97 -12.10
C GLY A 48 -4.50 6.21 -11.20
N HIS A 49 -4.68 7.45 -10.74
CA HIS A 49 -5.84 7.85 -9.95
C HIS A 49 -6.62 8.93 -10.69
N PHE A 50 -7.90 8.67 -10.92
CA PHE A 50 -8.86 9.67 -11.40
C PHE A 50 -9.86 9.95 -10.28
N ILE A 51 -9.98 11.22 -9.90
CA ILE A 51 -10.71 11.63 -8.69
C ILE A 51 -11.89 12.49 -9.13
N GLU A 52 -13.10 12.01 -8.88
CA GLU A 52 -14.32 12.76 -9.12
C GLU A 52 -14.74 13.44 -7.83
N VAL A 53 -14.92 14.76 -7.87
CA VAL A 53 -15.41 15.57 -6.75
C VAL A 53 -16.74 16.18 -7.19
N GLN A 54 -17.82 15.75 -6.55
CA GLN A 54 -19.17 16.19 -6.85
C GLN A 54 -19.60 17.22 -5.81
N VAL A 55 -20.00 18.40 -6.29
CA VAL A 55 -20.41 19.54 -5.46
C VAL A 55 -21.84 19.90 -5.84
N THR A 56 -22.68 20.14 -4.86
CA THR A 56 -24.09 20.56 -5.03
C THR A 56 -24.36 21.68 -4.05
N ASP A 57 -24.97 22.77 -4.53
CA ASP A 57 -25.29 23.97 -3.73
C ASP A 57 -24.08 24.54 -2.95
N GLY A 58 -22.90 24.48 -3.56
CA GLY A 58 -21.65 24.95 -2.94
C GLY A 58 -21.05 24.03 -1.87
N ALA A 59 -21.68 22.89 -1.61
CA ALA A 59 -21.22 21.89 -0.64
C ALA A 59 -20.73 20.61 -1.33
N LEU A 60 -19.65 20.04 -0.82
CA LEU A 60 -19.14 18.75 -1.23
C LEU A 60 -20.18 17.66 -0.94
N TYR A 61 -20.68 17.04 -2.01
CA TYR A 61 -21.69 15.98 -1.91
C TYR A 61 -21.06 14.58 -1.92
N ARG A 62 -20.10 14.33 -2.83
CA ARG A 62 -19.51 13.00 -2.99
C ARG A 62 -18.10 13.09 -3.56
N THR A 63 -17.26 12.13 -3.20
CA THR A 63 -15.97 11.92 -3.85
C THR A 63 -15.82 10.47 -4.27
N LYS A 64 -15.30 10.24 -5.48
CA LYS A 64 -14.95 8.91 -5.97
C LYS A 64 -13.50 8.89 -6.41
N ILE A 65 -12.81 7.79 -6.14
CA ILE A 65 -11.44 7.56 -6.60
C ILE A 65 -11.48 6.33 -7.49
N HIS A 66 -11.15 6.53 -8.76
CA HIS A 66 -11.02 5.47 -9.74
C HIS A 66 -9.54 5.15 -9.91
N CYS A 67 -9.21 3.88 -9.75
CA CYS A 67 -7.85 3.37 -9.87
C CYS A 67 -7.68 2.65 -11.21
N TYR A 68 -6.69 3.06 -12.00
CA TYR A 68 -6.44 2.51 -13.33
C TYR A 68 -4.99 2.06 -13.51
N PHE A 69 -4.77 1.09 -14.39
CA PHE A 69 -3.44 0.66 -14.86
C PHE A 69 -2.44 0.33 -13.74
N LEU A 70 -2.88 -0.42 -12.73
CA LEU A 70 -1.97 -0.97 -11.73
C LEU A 70 -0.96 -1.90 -12.42
N ASP A 71 0.32 -1.69 -12.15
CA ASP A 71 1.41 -2.57 -12.62
C ASP A 71 1.41 -3.91 -11.86
N GLN A 72 0.48 -4.79 -12.22
CA GLN A 72 0.28 -6.10 -11.56
C GLN A 72 1.52 -6.99 -11.63
N THR A 73 2.30 -6.89 -12.70
CA THR A 73 3.49 -7.73 -12.91
C THR A 73 4.57 -7.49 -11.85
N ARG A 74 4.66 -6.26 -11.35
CA ARG A 74 5.61 -5.87 -10.30
C ARG A 74 5.45 -6.68 -9.02
N VAL A 75 4.23 -7.13 -8.70
CA VAL A 75 3.96 -7.91 -7.49
C VAL A 75 4.80 -9.18 -7.47
N VAL A 76 4.90 -9.87 -8.61
CA VAL A 76 5.59 -11.16 -8.72
C VAL A 76 7.01 -11.04 -9.27
N ARG A 77 7.27 -10.01 -10.08
CA ARG A 77 8.54 -9.78 -10.77
C ARG A 77 8.85 -8.28 -10.82
N PRO A 78 9.38 -7.69 -9.73
CA PRO A 78 9.89 -6.33 -9.76
C PRO A 78 10.99 -6.18 -10.82
N PRO A 79 11.04 -5.06 -11.57
CA PRO A 79 12.14 -4.81 -12.49
C PRO A 79 13.51 -4.82 -11.78
N PRO A 80 14.59 -5.22 -12.47
CA PRO A 80 15.93 -5.25 -11.87
C PRO A 80 16.34 -3.89 -11.29
N GLY A 81 16.85 -3.89 -10.06
CA GLY A 81 17.27 -2.66 -9.36
C GLY A 81 16.14 -1.84 -8.74
N GLU A 82 14.88 -2.31 -8.83
CA GLU A 82 13.72 -1.65 -8.23
C GLU A 82 13.14 -2.45 -7.04
N ARG A 83 12.33 -1.78 -6.23
CA ARG A 83 11.54 -2.41 -5.16
C ARG A 83 10.15 -2.79 -5.67
N ASN A 84 9.54 -3.72 -4.94
CA ASN A 84 8.10 -3.96 -5.01
C ASN A 84 7.33 -2.77 -4.37
N TYR A 85 6.01 -2.88 -4.27
CA TYR A 85 5.18 -1.86 -3.61
C TYR A 85 5.57 -1.62 -2.16
N HIS A 86 5.53 -0.36 -1.74
CA HIS A 86 5.99 0.08 -0.43
C HIS A 86 5.29 -0.62 0.73
N ILE A 87 3.99 -0.94 0.56
CA ILE A 87 3.20 -1.61 1.59
C ILE A 87 3.84 -2.89 2.11
N PHE A 88 4.49 -3.69 1.26
CA PHE A 88 5.07 -4.97 1.69
C PHE A 88 6.24 -4.77 2.65
N TYR A 89 7.07 -3.76 2.38
CA TYR A 89 8.20 -3.43 3.24
C TYR A 89 7.78 -2.71 4.52
N GLN A 90 6.80 -1.80 4.40
CA GLN A 90 6.18 -1.13 5.54
C GLN A 90 5.54 -2.14 6.49
N MET A 91 4.82 -3.12 5.96
CA MET A 91 4.22 -4.21 6.72
C MET A 91 5.28 -5.02 7.48
N LEU A 92 6.34 -5.47 6.81
CA LEU A 92 7.40 -6.23 7.48
C LEU A 92 8.14 -5.42 8.57
N ALA A 93 8.24 -4.09 8.40
CA ALA A 93 8.88 -3.21 9.37
C ALA A 93 7.97 -2.85 10.57
N GLY A 94 6.65 -2.79 10.37
CA GLY A 94 5.70 -2.25 11.35
C GLY A 94 4.78 -3.27 12.02
N LEU A 95 4.73 -4.53 11.56
CA LEU A 95 3.99 -5.59 12.24
C LEU A 95 4.65 -5.94 13.59
N SER A 96 3.83 -6.13 14.63
CA SER A 96 4.30 -6.64 15.92
C SER A 96 4.72 -8.12 15.81
N GLN A 97 5.48 -8.63 16.78
CA GLN A 97 5.86 -10.04 16.80
C GLN A 97 4.64 -10.97 16.86
N GLU A 98 3.59 -10.59 17.59
CA GLU A 98 2.34 -11.32 17.68
C GLU A 98 1.60 -11.33 16.33
N GLU A 99 1.50 -10.18 15.67
CA GLU A 99 0.87 -10.07 14.34
C GLU A 99 1.65 -10.88 13.29
N ARG A 100 2.98 -10.86 13.33
CA ARG A 100 3.82 -11.69 12.45
C ARG A 100 3.56 -13.17 12.64
N THR A 101 3.44 -13.61 13.90
CA THR A 101 3.13 -15.00 14.27
C THR A 101 1.74 -15.41 13.74
N GLN A 102 0.74 -14.55 13.89
CA GLN A 102 -0.62 -14.80 13.38
C GLN A 102 -0.68 -14.85 11.85
N LEU A 103 0.23 -14.14 11.17
CA LEU A 103 0.29 -14.06 9.70
C LEU A 103 1.29 -15.05 9.09
N HIS A 104 1.94 -15.89 9.89
CA HIS A 104 3.01 -16.81 9.45
C HIS A 104 4.18 -16.11 8.74
N LEU A 105 4.50 -14.89 9.19
CA LEU A 105 5.62 -14.06 8.71
C LEU A 105 6.78 -13.99 9.72
N ASP A 106 6.68 -14.76 10.80
CA ASP A 106 7.74 -15.03 11.75
C ASP A 106 8.94 -15.71 11.06
N GLY A 107 10.14 -15.24 11.38
CA GLY A 107 11.38 -15.69 10.74
C GLY A 107 11.67 -15.11 9.36
N TYR A 108 10.65 -14.63 8.62
CA TYR A 108 10.85 -14.08 7.28
C TYR A 108 11.33 -12.62 7.29
N SER A 109 12.51 -12.38 6.74
CA SER A 109 12.99 -11.08 6.28
C SER A 109 12.55 -10.80 4.84
N ALA A 110 12.70 -9.55 4.40
CA ALA A 110 12.42 -9.18 3.01
C ALA A 110 13.29 -9.95 1.98
N GLN A 111 14.42 -10.52 2.38
CA GLN A 111 15.28 -11.34 1.50
C GLN A 111 14.81 -12.79 1.39
N GLU A 112 14.12 -13.31 2.40
CA GLU A 112 13.59 -14.69 2.38
C GLU A 112 12.26 -14.78 1.64
N LEU A 113 11.63 -13.64 1.32
CA LEU A 113 10.39 -13.58 0.57
C LEU A 113 10.69 -13.32 -0.91
N ARG A 114 10.42 -14.30 -1.78
CA ARG A 114 10.82 -14.29 -3.19
C ARG A 114 10.34 -13.04 -3.95
N TYR A 115 9.14 -12.56 -3.67
CA TYR A 115 8.57 -11.37 -4.33
C TYR A 115 9.19 -10.05 -3.88
N LEU A 116 9.96 -10.05 -2.79
CA LEU A 116 10.65 -8.87 -2.25
C LEU A 116 12.17 -8.97 -2.36
N ALA A 117 12.69 -10.20 -2.48
CA ALA A 117 14.08 -10.51 -2.67
C ALA A 117 14.59 -9.76 -3.90
N SER A 118 15.62 -8.95 -3.68
CA SER A 118 16.28 -8.19 -4.73
C SER A 118 17.77 -8.16 -4.44
N PRO A 119 18.63 -8.46 -5.42
CA PRO A 119 20.09 -8.41 -5.24
C PRO A 119 20.58 -6.98 -4.94
N HIS A 120 19.78 -5.97 -5.26
CA HIS A 120 20.05 -4.56 -4.98
C HIS A 120 19.25 -4.06 -3.78
N HIS A 121 19.09 -4.92 -2.76
CA HIS A 121 18.28 -4.59 -1.59
C HIS A 121 18.73 -3.28 -0.94
N ARG A 122 17.90 -2.25 -1.07
CA ARG A 122 18.03 -1.06 -0.24
C ARG A 122 17.57 -1.43 1.16
N ARG A 123 18.35 -1.02 2.16
CA ARG A 123 17.99 -1.20 3.58
C ARG A 123 16.57 -0.67 3.84
N PRO A 124 15.82 -1.27 4.78
CA PRO A 124 14.54 -0.74 5.23
C PRO A 124 14.67 0.75 5.52
N GLU A 125 13.71 1.56 5.06
CA GLU A 125 13.73 2.97 5.39
C GLU A 125 13.37 3.11 6.88
N PRO A 126 14.07 3.95 7.66
CA PRO A 126 13.76 4.13 9.09
C PRO A 126 12.29 4.51 9.35
N GLU A 127 11.65 5.14 8.37
CA GLU A 127 10.26 5.58 8.41
C GLU A 127 9.25 4.49 8.03
N ASP A 128 9.65 3.34 7.49
CA ASP A 128 8.74 2.33 6.96
C ASP A 128 7.76 1.82 8.04
N ALA A 129 8.24 1.60 9.27
CA ALA A 129 7.39 1.22 10.40
C ALA A 129 6.40 2.33 10.80
N ALA A 130 6.86 3.59 10.85
CA ALA A 130 6.00 4.73 11.16
C ALA A 130 4.91 4.94 10.09
N ARG A 131 5.28 4.78 8.81
CA ARG A 131 4.34 4.83 7.68
C ARG A 131 3.33 3.70 7.74
N PHE A 132 3.73 2.50 8.16
CA PHE A 132 2.80 1.38 8.37
C PHE A 132 1.80 1.65 9.50
N HIS A 133 2.25 2.21 10.63
CA HIS A 133 1.33 2.59 11.71
C HIS A 133 0.34 3.66 11.26
N ALA A 134 0.80 4.68 10.53
CA ALA A 134 -0.09 5.68 9.94
C ALA A 134 -1.09 5.06 8.96
N TRP A 135 -0.64 4.11 8.14
CA TRP A 135 -1.48 3.35 7.21
C TRP A 135 -2.54 2.51 7.93
N LYS A 136 -2.17 1.82 9.02
CA LYS A 136 -3.07 1.06 9.89
C LYS A 136 -4.14 1.96 10.52
N THR A 137 -3.76 3.14 11.03
CA THR A 137 -4.71 4.14 11.53
C THR A 137 -5.67 4.60 10.43
N CYS A 138 -5.18 4.82 9.21
CA CYS A 138 -6.00 5.23 8.09
C CYS A 138 -7.02 4.17 7.67
N LEU A 139 -6.69 2.87 7.74
CA LEU A 139 -7.69 1.81 7.54
C LEU A 139 -8.81 1.87 8.58
N GLY A 140 -8.47 2.14 9.84
CA GLY A 140 -9.45 2.33 10.92
C GLY A 140 -10.41 3.49 10.65
N ILE A 141 -9.90 4.63 10.17
CA ILE A 141 -10.71 5.78 9.75
C ILE A 141 -11.68 5.41 8.62
N LEU A 142 -11.23 4.56 7.67
CA LEU A 142 -12.05 4.10 6.56
C LEU A 142 -13.03 2.97 6.94
N GLY A 143 -13.02 2.50 8.18
CA GLY A 143 -13.84 1.37 8.63
C GLY A 143 -13.42 0.03 8.03
N ILE A 144 -12.17 -0.09 7.55
CA ILE A 144 -11.65 -1.30 6.91
C ILE A 144 -10.96 -2.17 7.97
N PRO A 145 -11.35 -3.45 8.14
CA PRO A 145 -10.69 -4.34 9.08
C PRO A 145 -9.22 -4.55 8.72
N PHE A 146 -8.31 -4.09 9.59
CA PHE A 146 -6.87 -4.16 9.35
C PHE A 146 -6.38 -5.59 9.06
N LEU A 147 -6.76 -6.55 9.90
CA LEU A 147 -6.32 -7.95 9.79
C LEU A 147 -6.73 -8.60 8.46
N ASP A 148 -7.92 -8.27 7.93
CA ASP A 148 -8.37 -8.83 6.66
C ASP A 148 -7.47 -8.38 5.50
N VAL A 149 -7.05 -7.12 5.50
CA VAL A 149 -6.16 -6.58 4.46
C VAL A 149 -4.76 -7.17 4.58
N VAL A 150 -4.15 -7.15 5.77
CA VAL A 150 -2.78 -7.66 5.93
C VAL A 150 -2.68 -9.18 5.76
N ARG A 151 -3.75 -9.93 6.06
CA ARG A 151 -3.82 -11.37 5.77
C ARG A 151 -3.71 -11.64 4.27
N VAL A 152 -4.39 -10.87 3.42
CA VAL A 152 -4.28 -11.01 1.96
C VAL A 152 -2.86 -10.65 1.50
N LEU A 153 -2.29 -9.56 2.00
CA LEU A 153 -0.93 -9.15 1.65
C LEU A 153 0.12 -10.19 2.07
N ALA A 154 0.00 -10.74 3.27
CA ALA A 154 0.85 -11.82 3.76
C ALA A 154 0.72 -13.08 2.89
N ALA A 155 -0.50 -13.48 2.55
CA ALA A 155 -0.75 -14.63 1.69
C ALA A 155 -0.10 -14.47 0.31
N VAL A 156 -0.17 -13.28 -0.30
CA VAL A 156 0.50 -12.99 -1.57
C VAL A 156 2.01 -13.19 -1.46
N LEU A 157 2.64 -12.72 -0.38
CA LEU A 157 4.08 -12.88 -0.17
C LEU A 157 4.47 -14.35 0.03
N LEU A 158 3.73 -15.07 0.88
CA LEU A 158 3.98 -16.48 1.18
C LEU A 158 3.76 -17.38 -0.04
N LEU A 159 2.76 -17.07 -0.87
CA LEU A 159 2.51 -17.79 -2.12
C LEU A 159 3.72 -17.72 -3.08
N GLY A 160 4.45 -16.61 -3.07
CA GLY A 160 5.67 -16.47 -3.86
C GLY A 160 6.79 -17.44 -3.49
N ASN A 161 6.76 -17.96 -2.26
CA ASN A 161 7.75 -18.90 -1.76
C ASN A 161 7.42 -20.37 -2.05
N VAL A 162 6.20 -20.66 -2.53
CA VAL A 162 5.83 -22.01 -2.94
C VAL A 162 6.72 -22.46 -4.10
N GLN A 163 7.31 -23.65 -3.96
CA GLN A 163 8.12 -24.29 -4.99
C GLN A 163 7.37 -25.51 -5.51
N PHE A 164 7.35 -25.65 -6.82
CA PHE A 164 6.81 -26.82 -7.49
C PHE A 164 7.99 -27.74 -7.82
N ALA A 165 7.85 -29.01 -7.47
CA ALA A 165 8.73 -30.07 -7.93
C ALA A 165 7.96 -30.89 -8.96
N ASP A 166 8.61 -31.27 -10.04
CA ASP A 166 8.05 -32.25 -10.96
C ASP A 166 7.89 -33.57 -10.19
N GLY A 167 6.67 -34.11 -10.17
CA GLY A 167 6.42 -35.42 -9.62
C GLY A 167 7.20 -36.43 -10.45
N SER A 168 8.22 -37.05 -9.85
CA SER A 168 8.83 -38.25 -10.41
C SER A 168 7.85 -39.43 -10.22
N ASP A 169 6.73 -39.37 -10.95
CA ASP A 169 5.81 -40.50 -11.10
C ASP A 169 6.18 -41.23 -12.40
N GLY A 170 6.88 -42.35 -12.25
CA GLY A 170 6.90 -43.52 -13.16
C GLY A 170 7.37 -43.31 -14.59
#